data_AF-A0A964H7G1-F1
#
_entry.id   AF-A0A964H7G1-F1
#
_cell.length_a   1.000
_cell.length_b   1.000
_cell.length_c   1.000
_cell.angle_alpha   90.00
_cell.angle_beta   90.00
_cell.angle_gamma   90.00
#
_symmetry.space_group_name_H-M   'P 1'
#
loop_
_entity.id
_entity.type
_entity.pdbx_description
1 polymer ?
#
loop_
_entity_poly.entity_id
_entity_poly.type
_entity_poly.pdbx_seq_one_letter_code
_entity_poly.pdbx_strand_id
1 'polypeptide(L)'
;MVIHRFREERYKEELLKLIKGGEGFSSQIYSDKGGIPTIGYGYALLTKKGDRFIPRPSWKRDFERANIDISWWEEEKLEDFLEEIANNPPITREKTEKKLREYYQDDPVSALEITEDEAKSLFFVAVEWYQNFVKRKIGEEAYRYYQYSREFIPLVSMAYNRPALFNNPNLIKAIKNFDRVRAYMEIVYHSNPDKNLGIASRRKREGDYFGIWDRKEPSIEESLHFFEVFNGERMEGIPVAEYVKRYEREFAPVFGLKPGAVAYRGKSILAYADQAFGQVLAYFPQGGELSADRTNYHYPIYLEGTSIRIG
;
A
#
# COMPACT_ATOMS: atom_id res chain seq x y z
N MET A 1 -9.77 -4.70 21.30
CA MET A 1 -9.39 -4.54 19.88
C MET A 1 -9.77 -5.79 19.12
N VAL A 2 -10.60 -5.68 18.09
CA VAL A 2 -11.10 -6.83 17.30
C VAL A 2 -10.45 -6.77 15.93
N ILE A 3 -9.64 -7.78 15.59
CA ILE A 3 -9.06 -7.88 14.24
C ILE A 3 -9.93 -8.77 13.35
N HIS A 4 -10.28 -8.27 12.17
CA HIS A 4 -11.03 -9.05 11.20
C HIS A 4 -10.09 -9.91 10.36
N ARG A 5 -10.13 -11.22 10.61
CA ARG A 5 -9.39 -12.20 9.82
C ARG A 5 -10.26 -12.78 8.72
N PHE A 6 -9.65 -12.94 7.56
CA PHE A 6 -10.23 -13.68 6.46
C PHE A 6 -9.87 -15.16 6.57
N ARG A 7 -10.64 -16.00 5.88
CA ARG A 7 -10.14 -17.30 5.41
C ARG A 7 -9.02 -17.05 4.40
N GLU A 8 -8.11 -18.01 4.27
CA GLU A 8 -6.90 -17.84 3.45
C GLU A 8 -7.22 -17.47 2.00
N GLU A 9 -8.22 -18.11 1.40
CA GLU A 9 -8.65 -17.88 0.03
C GLU A 9 -9.13 -16.44 -0.17
N ARG A 10 -10.00 -15.97 0.75
CA ARG A 10 -10.50 -14.60 0.72
C ARG A 10 -9.40 -13.57 0.96
N TYR A 11 -8.43 -13.87 1.83
CA TYR A 11 -7.26 -13.02 2.02
C TYR A 11 -6.44 -12.91 0.72
N LYS A 12 -6.21 -14.03 0.04
CA LYS A 12 -5.50 -14.09 -1.24
C LYS A 12 -6.21 -13.26 -2.32
N GLU A 13 -7.52 -13.40 -2.46
CA GLU A 13 -8.34 -12.62 -3.40
C GLU A 13 -8.24 -11.10 -3.16
N GLU A 14 -8.39 -10.69 -1.90
CA GLU A 14 -8.33 -9.28 -1.52
C GLU A 14 -6.91 -8.70 -1.66
N LEU A 15 -5.88 -9.50 -1.39
CA LEU A 15 -4.48 -9.12 -1.60
C LEU A 15 -4.18 -8.91 -3.09
N LEU A 16 -4.60 -9.84 -3.95
CA LEU A 16 -4.49 -9.73 -5.40
C LEU A 16 -5.21 -8.47 -5.90
N LYS A 17 -6.44 -8.24 -5.42
CA LYS A 17 -7.26 -7.07 -5.77
C LYS A 17 -6.56 -5.76 -5.42
N LEU A 18 -5.96 -5.64 -4.23
CA LEU A 18 -5.26 -4.43 -3.84
C LEU A 18 -3.97 -4.21 -4.64
N ILE A 19 -3.13 -5.24 -4.78
CA ILE A 19 -1.81 -5.11 -5.40
C ILE A 19 -1.92 -4.85 -6.91
N LYS A 20 -2.82 -5.54 -7.62
CA LYS A 20 -3.01 -5.31 -9.06
C LYS A 20 -3.50 -3.89 -9.36
N GLY A 21 -4.18 -3.23 -8.42
CA GLY A 21 -4.47 -1.79 -8.49
C GLY A 21 -5.24 -1.31 -9.73
N GLY A 22 -5.85 -2.23 -10.50
CA GLY A 22 -6.50 -1.97 -11.79
C GLY A 22 -5.83 -2.64 -12.99
N GLU A 23 -4.63 -3.21 -12.84
CA GLU A 23 -3.96 -4.01 -13.85
C GLU A 23 -4.75 -5.32 -14.10
N GLY A 24 -4.95 -5.62 -15.38
CA GLY A 24 -5.63 -6.82 -15.84
C GLY A 24 -4.70 -8.02 -15.87
N PHE A 25 -5.29 -9.20 -16.01
CA PHE A 25 -4.56 -10.41 -16.35
C PHE A 25 -4.05 -10.32 -17.80
N SER A 26 -2.81 -10.75 -18.03
CA SER A 26 -2.27 -11.01 -19.36
C SER A 26 -1.77 -12.45 -19.43
N SER A 27 -2.34 -13.23 -20.35
CA SER A 27 -1.89 -14.61 -20.62
C SER A 27 -0.50 -14.65 -21.25
N GLN A 28 -0.19 -13.64 -22.07
CA GLN A 28 1.08 -13.47 -22.77
C GLN A 28 2.01 -12.47 -22.06
N ILE A 29 3.30 -12.52 -22.39
CA ILE A 29 4.29 -11.54 -21.97
C ILE A 29 3.99 -10.21 -22.65
N TYR A 30 3.95 -9.14 -21.86
CA TYR A 30 3.72 -7.77 -22.31
C TYR A 30 4.82 -6.84 -21.79
N SER A 31 4.93 -5.66 -22.40
CA SER A 31 5.78 -4.59 -21.88
C SER A 31 5.00 -3.78 -20.85
N ASP A 32 5.54 -3.64 -19.64
CA ASP A 32 4.99 -2.70 -18.65
C ASP A 32 5.24 -1.22 -19.06
N LYS A 33 4.78 -0.28 -18.21
CA LYS A 33 4.96 1.16 -18.45
C LYS A 33 6.43 1.61 -18.50
N GLY A 34 7.33 0.86 -17.86
CA GLY A 34 8.77 1.10 -17.85
C GLY A 34 9.53 0.37 -18.97
N GLY A 35 8.86 -0.44 -19.79
CA GLY A 35 9.50 -1.26 -20.81
C GLY A 35 9.90 -2.66 -20.34
N ILE A 36 9.55 -3.06 -19.12
CA ILE A 36 9.99 -4.34 -18.56
C ILE A 36 9.06 -5.47 -19.04
N PRO A 37 9.60 -6.57 -19.60
CA PRO A 37 8.81 -7.76 -19.92
C PRO A 37 8.14 -8.31 -18.67
N THR A 38 6.83 -8.51 -18.73
CA THR A 38 5.96 -8.84 -17.60
C THR A 38 4.89 -9.84 -18.04
N ILE A 39 4.46 -10.75 -17.17
CA ILE A 39 3.40 -11.73 -17.46
C ILE A 39 2.38 -11.81 -16.31
N GLY A 40 1.18 -12.30 -16.57
CA GLY A 40 0.14 -12.51 -15.56
C GLY A 40 -0.29 -11.20 -14.88
N TYR A 41 -0.39 -11.21 -13.55
CA TYR A 41 -0.72 -10.03 -12.75
C TYR A 41 0.52 -9.23 -12.35
N GLY A 42 1.29 -8.79 -13.34
CA GLY A 42 2.42 -7.89 -13.11
C GLY A 42 3.71 -8.58 -12.66
N TYR A 43 3.89 -9.87 -12.98
CA TYR A 43 5.14 -10.58 -12.68
C TYR A 43 6.24 -10.13 -13.65
N ALA A 44 7.08 -9.18 -13.21
CA ALA A 44 8.19 -8.67 -14.01
C ALA A 44 9.28 -9.75 -14.18
N LEU A 45 9.64 -10.07 -15.42
CA LEU A 45 10.60 -11.11 -15.78
C LEU A 45 12.06 -10.62 -15.72
N LEU A 46 12.28 -9.31 -15.66
CA LEU A 46 13.59 -8.71 -15.38
C LEU A 46 13.61 -8.07 -13.98
N THR A 47 14.79 -8.06 -13.36
CA THR A 47 15.05 -7.36 -12.11
C THR A 47 16.29 -6.49 -12.22
N LYS A 48 16.34 -5.42 -11.41
CA LYS A 48 17.47 -4.49 -11.40
C LYS A 48 18.55 -4.99 -10.43
N LYS A 49 19.79 -5.10 -10.90
CA LYS A 49 20.99 -5.42 -10.12
C LYS A 49 22.03 -4.32 -10.33
N GLY A 50 22.20 -3.46 -9.33
CA GLY A 50 22.98 -2.23 -9.50
C GLY A 50 22.34 -1.33 -10.56
N ASP A 51 23.11 -0.94 -11.58
CA ASP A 51 22.64 -0.08 -12.67
C ASP A 51 22.14 -0.85 -13.91
N ARG A 52 22.09 -2.18 -13.85
CA ARG A 52 21.69 -3.03 -14.98
C ARG A 52 20.44 -3.84 -14.68
N PHE A 53 19.70 -4.18 -15.72
CA PHE A 53 18.65 -5.20 -15.67
C PHE A 53 19.26 -6.55 -15.99
N ILE A 54 18.74 -7.59 -15.34
CA ILE A 54 19.07 -8.99 -15.61
C ILE A 54 17.77 -9.81 -15.62
N PRO A 55 17.74 -10.97 -16.30
CA PRO A 55 16.67 -11.94 -16.11
C PRO A 55 16.48 -12.21 -14.62
N ARG A 56 15.23 -12.24 -14.15
CA ARG A 56 14.92 -12.46 -12.74
C ARG A 56 15.47 -13.82 -12.32
N PRO A 57 16.46 -13.91 -11.41
CA PRO A 57 17.13 -15.19 -11.13
C PRO A 57 16.21 -16.30 -10.59
N SER A 58 15.03 -15.94 -10.06
CA SER A 58 14.06 -16.88 -9.51
C SER A 58 12.98 -17.33 -10.49
N TRP A 59 12.91 -16.80 -11.73
CA TRP A 59 11.73 -16.97 -12.57
C TRP A 59 11.38 -18.45 -12.85
N LYS A 60 12.37 -19.31 -13.15
CA LYS A 60 12.15 -20.76 -13.35
C LYS A 60 11.55 -21.43 -12.13
N ARG A 61 12.16 -21.21 -10.96
CA ARG A 61 11.68 -21.75 -9.69
C ARG A 61 10.29 -21.21 -9.34
N ASP A 62 10.02 -19.95 -9.66
CA ASP A 62 8.73 -19.35 -9.37
C ASP A 62 7.62 -19.93 -10.27
N PHE A 63 7.94 -20.28 -11.53
CA PHE A 63 7.05 -20.97 -12.46
C PHE A 63 6.76 -22.39 -12.02
N GLU A 64 7.80 -23.15 -11.68
CA GLU A 64 7.67 -24.51 -11.12
C GLU A 64 6.77 -24.51 -9.87
N ARG A 65 7.01 -23.59 -8.93
CA ARG A 65 6.19 -23.45 -7.71
C ARG A 65 4.76 -22.99 -7.98
N ALA A 66 4.52 -22.35 -9.13
CA ALA A 66 3.20 -21.95 -9.59
C ALA A 66 2.48 -23.05 -10.40
N ASN A 67 3.11 -24.22 -10.55
CA ASN A 67 2.67 -25.31 -11.43
C ASN A 67 2.47 -24.86 -12.88
N ILE A 68 3.39 -24.02 -13.38
CA ILE A 68 3.44 -23.63 -14.79
C ILE A 68 4.40 -24.59 -15.47
N ASP A 69 3.85 -25.52 -16.24
CA ASP A 69 4.62 -26.47 -17.03
C ASP A 69 5.14 -25.77 -18.28
N ILE A 70 6.44 -25.49 -18.31
CA ILE A 70 7.14 -25.00 -19.50
C ILE A 70 7.95 -26.14 -20.11
N SER A 71 7.85 -26.28 -21.42
CA SER A 71 8.73 -27.17 -22.17
C SER A 71 10.17 -26.62 -22.21
N TRP A 72 11.15 -27.48 -22.53
CA TRP A 72 12.54 -27.03 -22.64
C TRP A 72 12.70 -25.89 -23.67
N TRP A 73 11.94 -25.95 -24.78
CA TRP A 73 12.08 -25.01 -25.89
C TRP A 73 11.44 -23.66 -25.56
N GLU A 74 10.35 -23.64 -24.81
CA GLU A 74 9.77 -22.40 -24.26
C GLU A 74 10.72 -21.75 -23.26
N GLU A 75 11.36 -22.56 -22.42
CA GLU A 75 12.37 -22.10 -21.46
C GLU A 75 13.56 -21.45 -22.18
N GLU A 76 14.18 -22.16 -23.13
CA GLU A 76 15.34 -21.66 -23.90
C GLU A 76 14.99 -20.38 -24.66
N LYS A 77 13.85 -20.35 -25.36
CA LYS A 77 13.40 -19.18 -26.12
C LYS A 77 13.09 -17.99 -25.20
N LEU A 78 12.52 -18.24 -24.03
CA LEU A 78 12.27 -17.18 -23.04
C LEU A 78 13.59 -16.63 -22.47
N GLU A 79 14.57 -17.49 -22.17
CA GLU A 79 15.88 -17.04 -21.71
C GLU A 79 16.56 -16.15 -22.73
N ASP A 80 16.66 -16.59 -23.98
CA ASP A 80 17.26 -15.81 -25.06
C ASP A 80 16.59 -14.44 -25.22
N PHE A 81 15.25 -14.41 -25.18
CA PHE A 81 14.49 -13.16 -25.23
C PHE A 81 14.82 -12.24 -24.04
N LEU A 82 14.84 -12.77 -22.81
CA LEU A 82 15.12 -11.96 -21.61
C LEU A 82 16.57 -11.45 -21.59
N GLU A 83 17.52 -12.28 -22.01
CA GLU A 83 18.93 -11.90 -22.13
C GLU A 83 19.12 -10.83 -23.21
N GLU A 84 18.47 -10.97 -24.36
CA GLU A 84 18.54 -9.98 -25.43
C GLU A 84 18.01 -8.61 -24.95
N ILE A 85 16.87 -8.58 -24.26
CA ILE A 85 16.33 -7.32 -23.71
C ILE A 85 17.29 -6.73 -22.66
N ALA A 86 17.78 -7.56 -21.73
CA ALA A 86 18.66 -7.12 -20.64
C ALA A 86 19.98 -6.53 -21.15
N ASN A 87 20.53 -7.09 -22.23
CA ASN A 87 21.80 -6.69 -22.82
C ASN A 87 21.71 -5.49 -23.78
N ASN A 88 20.51 -5.00 -24.11
CA ASN A 88 20.28 -3.90 -25.05
C ASN A 88 19.67 -2.63 -24.41
N PRO A 89 20.32 -2.00 -23.41
CA PRO A 89 19.84 -0.76 -22.82
C PRO A 89 19.87 0.43 -23.82
N PRO A 90 19.09 1.50 -23.59
CA PRO A 90 18.05 1.59 -22.58
C PRO A 90 16.87 0.67 -22.92
N ILE A 91 16.31 0.04 -21.88
CA ILE A 91 15.06 -0.71 -21.98
C ILE A 91 13.93 0.31 -22.05
N THR A 92 13.12 0.24 -23.11
CA THR A 92 11.98 1.11 -23.33
C THR A 92 10.80 0.29 -23.81
N ARG A 93 9.59 0.79 -23.57
CA ARG A 93 8.34 0.13 -24.00
C ARG A 93 8.34 -0.21 -25.48
N GLU A 94 8.72 0.75 -26.33
CA GLU A 94 8.75 0.56 -27.78
C GLU A 94 9.70 -0.58 -28.21
N LYS A 95 10.91 -0.63 -27.64
CA LYS A 95 11.90 -1.68 -27.95
C LYS A 95 11.42 -3.04 -27.49
N THR A 96 10.88 -3.13 -26.28
CA THR A 96 10.37 -4.38 -25.73
C THR A 96 9.16 -4.87 -26.51
N GLU A 97 8.21 -3.99 -26.87
CA GLU A 97 7.06 -4.34 -27.72
C GLU A 97 7.49 -4.80 -29.11
N LYS A 98 8.56 -4.21 -29.69
CA LYS A 98 9.13 -4.70 -30.96
C LYS A 98 9.66 -6.12 -30.82
N LYS A 99 10.43 -6.38 -29.78
CA LYS A 99 11.02 -7.70 -29.51
C LYS A 99 9.98 -8.76 -29.14
N LEU A 100 8.91 -8.38 -28.45
CA LEU A 100 7.77 -9.26 -28.21
C LEU A 100 7.09 -9.66 -29.53
N ARG A 101 6.95 -8.75 -30.50
CA ARG A 101 6.42 -9.12 -31.82
C ARG A 101 7.30 -10.16 -32.51
N GLU A 102 8.62 -9.99 -32.46
CA GLU A 102 9.58 -10.98 -33.00
C GLU A 102 9.43 -12.33 -32.28
N TYR A 103 9.43 -12.31 -30.94
CA TYR A 103 9.24 -13.49 -30.08
C TYR A 103 7.98 -14.29 -30.42
N TYR A 104 6.84 -13.62 -30.64
CA TYR A 104 5.56 -14.25 -30.97
C TYR A 104 5.38 -14.60 -32.46
N GLN A 105 6.09 -13.93 -33.38
CA GLN A 105 5.96 -14.17 -34.83
C GLN A 105 6.85 -15.30 -35.34
N ASP A 106 8.05 -15.47 -34.77
CA ASP A 106 9.03 -16.44 -35.29
C ASP A 106 8.62 -17.90 -35.03
N ASP A 107 7.85 -18.16 -33.97
CA ASP A 107 7.21 -19.45 -33.70
C ASP A 107 6.06 -19.27 -32.70
N PRO A 108 4.81 -19.15 -33.16
CA PRO A 108 3.66 -18.93 -32.28
C PRO A 108 3.25 -20.17 -31.47
N VAL A 109 3.71 -21.37 -31.84
CA VAL A 109 3.40 -22.61 -31.10
C VAL A 109 4.31 -22.75 -29.87
N SER A 110 5.45 -22.08 -29.87
CA SER A 110 6.48 -22.16 -28.83
C SER A 110 6.51 -20.94 -27.90
N ALA A 111 5.54 -20.03 -28.03
CA ALA A 111 5.53 -18.80 -27.26
C ALA A 111 4.73 -19.01 -25.96
N LEU A 112 5.36 -18.67 -24.83
CA LEU A 112 4.76 -18.91 -23.52
C LEU A 112 3.41 -18.19 -23.37
N GLU A 113 2.40 -18.96 -22.99
CA GLU A 113 1.10 -18.50 -22.52
C GLU A 113 0.79 -19.15 -21.17
N ILE A 114 0.20 -18.38 -20.25
CA ILE A 114 -0.27 -18.90 -18.97
C ILE A 114 -1.76 -18.64 -18.81
N THR A 115 -2.46 -19.53 -18.13
CA THR A 115 -3.85 -19.38 -17.71
C THR A 115 -3.97 -18.34 -16.58
N GLU A 116 -5.19 -17.87 -16.33
CA GLU A 116 -5.42 -16.94 -15.23
C GLU A 116 -5.14 -17.58 -13.86
N ASP A 117 -5.39 -18.89 -13.71
CA ASP A 117 -5.13 -19.59 -12.45
C ASP A 117 -3.63 -19.82 -12.21
N GLU A 118 -2.85 -20.12 -13.25
CA GLU A 118 -1.39 -20.10 -13.21
C GLU A 118 -0.86 -18.70 -12.86
N ALA A 119 -1.42 -17.64 -13.46
CA ALA A 119 -1.05 -16.27 -13.14
C ALA A 119 -1.36 -15.90 -11.67
N LYS A 120 -2.46 -16.40 -11.09
CA LYS A 120 -2.75 -16.24 -9.66
C LYS A 120 -1.71 -16.98 -8.82
N SER A 121 -1.40 -18.23 -9.16
CA SER A 121 -0.39 -19.02 -8.45
C SER A 121 0.98 -18.34 -8.48
N LEU A 122 1.42 -17.90 -9.66
CA LEU A 122 2.67 -17.16 -9.85
C LEU A 122 2.70 -15.85 -9.05
N PHE A 123 1.58 -15.12 -9.03
CA PHE A 123 1.44 -13.93 -8.22
C PHE A 123 1.64 -14.24 -6.72
N PHE A 124 1.02 -15.30 -6.19
CA PHE A 124 1.16 -15.63 -4.77
C PHE A 124 2.56 -16.17 -4.42
N VAL A 125 3.22 -16.89 -5.33
CA VAL A 125 4.64 -17.27 -5.18
C VAL A 125 5.51 -16.02 -5.07
N ALA A 126 5.30 -15.03 -5.94
CA ALA A 126 6.06 -13.77 -5.88
C ALA A 126 5.78 -12.98 -4.60
N VAL A 127 4.52 -12.96 -4.15
CA VAL A 127 4.07 -12.20 -2.97
C VAL A 127 4.52 -12.82 -1.65
N GLU A 128 4.71 -14.14 -1.59
CA GLU A 128 5.19 -14.85 -0.40
C GLU A 128 6.52 -14.28 0.14
N TRP A 129 7.44 -13.90 -0.75
CA TRP A 129 8.69 -13.26 -0.34
C TRP A 129 8.43 -11.96 0.43
N TYR A 130 7.48 -11.15 -0.03
CA TYR A 130 7.10 -9.89 0.61
C TYR A 130 6.35 -10.11 1.92
N GLN A 131 5.51 -11.13 2.01
CA GLN A 131 4.89 -11.53 3.29
C GLN A 131 5.94 -11.90 4.34
N ASN A 132 6.92 -12.71 3.94
CA ASN A 132 8.05 -13.07 4.80
C ASN A 132 8.94 -11.86 5.15
N PHE A 133 9.13 -10.94 4.20
CA PHE A 133 9.82 -9.68 4.46
C PHE A 133 9.10 -8.85 5.53
N VAL A 134 7.78 -8.66 5.41
CA VAL A 134 6.97 -7.94 6.40
C VAL A 134 7.06 -8.65 7.75
N LYS A 135 6.89 -9.98 7.80
CA LYS A 135 7.04 -10.78 9.02
C LYS A 135 8.36 -10.49 9.74
N ARG A 136 9.50 -10.51 9.02
CA ARG A 136 10.82 -10.21 9.60
C ARG A 136 10.90 -8.79 10.14
N LYS A 137 10.29 -7.82 9.47
CA LYS A 137 10.33 -6.39 9.86
C LYS A 137 9.48 -6.11 11.11
N ILE A 138 8.29 -6.70 11.20
CA ILE A 138 7.34 -6.43 12.29
C ILE A 138 7.51 -7.37 13.49
N GLY A 139 8.17 -8.52 13.30
CA GLY A 139 8.40 -9.53 14.33
C GLY A 139 7.24 -10.50 14.51
N GLU A 140 7.49 -11.60 15.24
CA GLU A 140 6.55 -12.73 15.34
C GLU A 140 5.23 -12.36 16.02
N GLU A 141 5.26 -11.53 17.06
CA GLU A 141 4.07 -11.12 17.80
C GLU A 141 3.11 -10.33 16.91
N ALA A 142 3.60 -9.27 16.27
CA ALA A 142 2.80 -8.47 15.35
C ALA A 142 2.37 -9.31 14.14
N TYR A 143 3.23 -10.18 13.62
CA TYR A 143 2.85 -11.09 12.54
C TYR A 143 1.69 -12.01 12.93
N ARG A 144 1.72 -12.64 14.11
CA ARG A 144 0.61 -13.47 14.60
C ARG A 144 -0.67 -12.67 14.72
N TYR A 145 -0.58 -11.41 15.17
CA TYR A 145 -1.72 -10.52 15.23
C TYR A 145 -2.29 -10.23 13.83
N TYR A 146 -1.46 -9.83 12.87
CA TYR A 146 -1.91 -9.37 11.56
C TYR A 146 -2.14 -10.47 10.52
N GLN A 147 -1.50 -11.63 10.56
CA GLN A 147 -1.59 -12.63 9.49
C GLN A 147 -3.05 -12.96 9.11
N TYR A 148 -3.34 -12.96 7.80
CA TYR A 148 -4.69 -13.12 7.23
C TYR A 148 -5.73 -12.05 7.63
N SER A 149 -5.32 -10.95 8.26
CA SER A 149 -6.20 -9.81 8.52
C SER A 149 -6.32 -8.90 7.33
N ARG A 150 -7.36 -8.07 7.36
CA ARG A 150 -7.52 -6.95 6.44
C ARG A 150 -6.32 -6.01 6.50
N GLU A 151 -5.77 -5.76 7.69
CA GLU A 151 -4.67 -4.84 7.94
C GLU A 151 -3.31 -5.35 7.43
N PHE A 152 -3.14 -6.67 7.26
CA PHE A 152 -1.88 -7.20 6.71
C PHE A 152 -1.75 -7.01 5.21
N ILE A 153 -2.87 -6.98 4.49
CA ILE A 153 -2.92 -6.79 3.03
C ILE A 153 -2.18 -5.51 2.58
N PRO A 154 -2.45 -4.31 3.14
CA PRO A 154 -1.72 -3.10 2.75
C PRO A 154 -0.24 -3.16 3.14
N LEU A 155 0.14 -3.82 4.24
CA LEU A 155 1.55 -3.99 4.60
C LEU A 155 2.31 -4.79 3.53
N VAL A 156 1.71 -5.87 3.06
CA VAL A 156 2.27 -6.69 1.98
C VAL A 156 2.29 -5.91 0.66
N SER A 157 1.23 -5.14 0.33
CA SER A 157 1.20 -4.27 -0.86
C SER A 157 2.31 -3.22 -0.84
N MET A 158 2.55 -2.58 0.32
CA MET A 158 3.62 -1.61 0.48
C MET A 158 4.99 -2.25 0.32
N ALA A 159 5.20 -3.43 0.89
CA ALA A 159 6.45 -4.18 0.74
C ALA A 159 6.67 -4.57 -0.72
N TYR A 160 5.63 -5.05 -1.41
CA TYR A 160 5.66 -5.37 -2.84
C TYR A 160 6.05 -4.15 -3.68
N ASN A 161 5.47 -2.98 -3.37
CA ASN A 161 5.73 -1.75 -4.10
C ASN A 161 7.11 -1.14 -3.82
N ARG A 162 7.53 -1.03 -2.56
CA ARG A 162 8.81 -0.44 -2.15
C ARG A 162 9.22 -0.97 -0.77
N PRO A 163 10.02 -2.05 -0.68
CA PRO A 163 10.44 -2.64 0.59
C PRO A 163 11.12 -1.64 1.55
N ALA A 164 11.81 -0.63 1.01
CA ALA A 164 12.51 0.40 1.79
C ALA A 164 11.59 1.22 2.71
N LEU A 165 10.28 1.22 2.50
CA LEU A 165 9.31 1.89 3.38
C LEU A 165 9.30 1.28 4.79
N PHE A 166 9.63 0.00 4.92
CA PHE A 166 9.81 -0.68 6.20
C PHE A 166 11.17 -0.39 6.87
N ASN A 167 11.89 0.62 6.39
CA ASN A 167 13.01 1.24 7.13
C ASN A 167 12.55 2.46 7.94
N ASN A 168 11.30 2.92 7.78
CA ASN A 168 10.72 3.97 8.61
C ASN A 168 10.46 3.41 10.03
N PRO A 169 11.18 3.89 11.07
CA PRO A 169 11.05 3.36 12.42
C PRO A 169 9.69 3.69 13.06
N ASN A 170 9.04 4.79 12.68
CA ASN A 170 7.75 5.19 13.25
C ASN A 170 6.64 4.25 12.78
N LEU A 171 6.62 3.91 11.48
CA LEU A 171 5.70 2.92 10.94
C LEU A 171 5.89 1.56 11.64
N ILE A 172 7.12 1.08 11.74
CA ILE A 172 7.41 -0.22 12.39
C ILE A 172 6.98 -0.20 13.86
N LYS A 173 7.25 0.89 14.60
CA LYS A 173 6.85 1.06 15.99
C LYS A 173 5.32 1.05 16.12
N ALA A 174 4.61 1.79 15.28
CA ALA A 174 3.15 1.84 15.30
C ALA A 174 2.53 0.46 15.06
N ILE A 175 3.02 -0.28 14.06
CA ILE A 175 2.56 -1.64 13.76
C ILE A 175 2.84 -2.60 14.93
N LYS A 176 4.03 -2.52 15.54
CA LYS A 176 4.39 -3.35 16.69
C LYS A 176 3.58 -3.05 17.94
N ASN A 177 3.19 -1.78 18.13
CA ASN A 177 2.38 -1.34 19.26
C ASN A 177 0.88 -1.49 19.00
N PHE A 178 0.48 -2.07 17.86
CA PHE A 178 -0.91 -2.19 17.42
C PHE A 178 -1.64 -0.84 17.35
N ASP A 179 -0.89 0.22 17.09
CA ASP A 179 -1.41 1.58 17.02
C ASP A 179 -1.96 1.88 15.63
N ARG A 180 -3.25 1.63 15.46
CA ARG A 180 -3.90 1.77 14.16
C ARG A 180 -3.85 3.21 13.64
N VAL A 181 -4.05 4.19 14.51
CA VAL A 181 -4.05 5.62 14.12
C VAL A 181 -2.66 6.02 13.63
N ARG A 182 -1.61 5.74 14.41
CA ARG A 182 -0.24 6.09 14.02
C ARG A 182 0.19 5.34 12.75
N ALA A 183 -0.15 4.06 12.63
CA ALA A 183 0.15 3.29 11.43
C ALA A 183 -0.57 3.84 10.18
N TYR A 184 -1.86 4.19 10.28
CA TYR A 184 -2.58 4.84 9.19
C TYR A 184 -1.90 6.14 8.75
N MET A 185 -1.48 6.99 9.71
CA MET A 185 -0.81 8.25 9.41
C MET A 185 0.50 8.03 8.64
N GLU A 186 1.33 7.11 9.11
CA GLU A 186 2.61 6.79 8.48
C GLU A 186 2.41 6.18 7.08
N ILE A 187 1.39 5.35 6.90
CA ILE A 187 1.03 4.77 5.59
C ILE A 187 0.57 5.87 4.63
N VAL A 188 -0.40 6.70 5.00
CA VAL A 188 -1.05 7.61 4.04
C VAL A 188 -0.19 8.84 3.75
N TYR A 189 0.47 9.40 4.77
CA TYR A 189 1.07 10.72 4.69
C TYR A 189 2.60 10.69 4.62
N HIS A 190 3.26 9.69 5.23
CA HIS A 190 4.71 9.68 5.38
C HIS A 190 5.43 8.60 4.54
N SER A 191 4.70 7.89 3.67
CA SER A 191 5.27 6.85 2.80
C SER A 191 5.23 7.18 1.29
N ASN A 192 5.20 8.49 0.99
CA ASN A 192 5.31 9.09 -0.35
C ASN A 192 6.36 10.23 -0.37
N PRO A 193 7.65 9.94 -0.11
CA PRO A 193 8.67 10.98 0.03
C PRO A 193 8.90 11.80 -1.24
N ASP A 194 8.68 11.18 -2.41
CA ASP A 194 8.88 11.80 -3.72
C ASP A 194 7.65 12.63 -4.16
N LYS A 195 6.65 12.78 -3.28
CA LYS A 195 5.43 13.58 -3.50
C LYS A 195 4.72 13.27 -4.82
N ASN A 196 4.66 12.00 -5.19
CA ASN A 196 4.04 11.55 -6.42
C ASN A 196 2.53 11.35 -6.25
N LEU A 197 1.71 11.88 -7.17
CA LEU A 197 0.25 11.79 -7.13
C LEU A 197 -0.28 10.35 -7.23
N GLY A 198 0.34 9.54 -8.08
CA GLY A 198 -0.01 8.12 -8.26
C GLY A 198 0.31 7.31 -7.00
N ILE A 199 1.44 7.60 -6.36
CA ILE A 199 1.80 6.99 -5.06
C ILE A 199 0.84 7.46 -3.97
N ALA A 200 0.53 8.76 -3.86
CA ALA A 200 -0.45 9.27 -2.89
C ALA A 200 -1.80 8.54 -3.02
N SER A 201 -2.28 8.35 -4.24
CA SER A 201 -3.51 7.58 -4.53
C SER A 201 -3.43 6.13 -4.06
N ARG A 202 -2.28 5.48 -4.26
CA ARG A 202 -2.03 4.11 -3.80
C ARG A 202 -1.97 4.02 -2.26
N ARG A 203 -1.22 4.92 -1.62
CA ARG A 203 -1.10 5.02 -0.16
C ARG A 203 -2.45 5.25 0.51
N LYS A 204 -3.30 6.10 -0.07
CA LYS A 204 -4.65 6.31 0.42
C LYS A 204 -5.49 5.04 0.36
N ARG A 205 -5.45 4.29 -0.75
CA ARG A 205 -6.14 2.98 -0.85
C ARG A 205 -5.62 1.96 0.15
N GLU A 206 -4.29 1.90 0.34
CA GLU A 206 -3.67 1.04 1.34
C GLU A 206 -4.08 1.44 2.77
N GLY A 207 -4.11 2.73 3.07
CA GLY A 207 -4.62 3.28 4.33
C GLY A 207 -6.10 2.98 4.55
N ASP A 208 -6.95 3.10 3.52
CA ASP A 208 -8.38 2.73 3.61
C ASP A 208 -8.57 1.23 3.87
N TYR A 209 -7.65 0.41 3.35
CA TYR A 209 -7.60 -1.02 3.60
C TYR A 209 -7.15 -1.35 5.03
N PHE A 210 -6.21 -0.57 5.57
CA PHE A 210 -5.76 -0.68 6.95
C PHE A 210 -6.83 -0.18 7.94
N GLY A 211 -7.48 0.93 7.62
CA GLY A 211 -8.45 1.62 8.46
C GLY A 211 -7.79 2.43 9.58
N ILE A 212 -8.58 3.28 10.23
CA ILE A 212 -8.14 4.08 11.38
C ILE A 212 -8.85 3.66 12.68
N TRP A 213 -10.04 3.04 12.57
CA TRP A 213 -10.86 2.52 13.67
C TRP A 213 -10.96 0.99 13.61
N ASP A 214 -11.19 0.32 14.75
CA ASP A 214 -11.55 -1.11 14.79
C ASP A 214 -12.92 -1.41 14.17
N ARG A 215 -13.80 -0.41 14.14
CA ARG A 215 -15.24 -0.54 13.91
C ARG A 215 -15.77 0.62 13.10
N LYS A 216 -17.03 0.52 12.68
CA LYS A 216 -17.69 1.55 11.87
C LYS A 216 -17.71 2.93 12.54
N GLU A 217 -18.00 2.96 13.83
CA GLU A 217 -17.99 4.16 14.67
C GLU A 217 -16.91 4.00 15.75
N PRO A 218 -15.99 4.98 15.93
CA PRO A 218 -14.93 4.88 16.94
C PRO A 218 -15.51 4.88 18.36
N SER A 219 -14.84 4.23 19.32
CA SER A 219 -15.11 4.51 20.73
C SER A 219 -14.57 5.87 21.16
N ILE A 220 -14.89 6.27 22.40
CA ILE A 220 -14.34 7.49 22.99
C ILE A 220 -12.83 7.37 23.13
N GLU A 221 -12.32 6.21 23.56
CA GLU A 221 -10.88 5.97 23.69
C GLU A 221 -10.17 6.05 22.33
N GLU A 222 -10.75 5.44 21.28
CA GLU A 222 -10.23 5.55 19.92
C GLU A 222 -10.24 7.01 19.42
N SER A 223 -11.29 7.75 19.76
CA SER A 223 -11.44 9.16 19.40
C SER A 223 -10.45 10.07 20.13
N LEU A 224 -10.24 9.84 21.44
CA LEU A 224 -9.26 10.59 22.25
C LEU A 224 -7.84 10.31 21.77
N HIS A 225 -7.48 9.04 21.56
CA HIS A 225 -6.19 8.64 21.01
C HIS A 225 -5.94 9.28 19.64
N PHE A 226 -6.97 9.35 18.78
CA PHE A 226 -6.86 10.07 17.51
C PHE A 226 -6.51 11.54 17.72
N PHE A 227 -7.17 12.24 18.65
CA PHE A 227 -6.87 13.65 18.93
C PHE A 227 -5.47 13.85 19.50
N GLU A 228 -5.02 12.95 20.37
CA GLU A 228 -3.65 12.98 20.90
C GLU A 228 -2.61 12.86 19.79
N VAL A 229 -2.78 11.91 18.87
CA VAL A 229 -1.89 11.76 17.71
C VAL A 229 -2.00 12.97 16.78
N PHE A 230 -3.22 13.37 16.44
CA PHE A 230 -3.45 14.39 15.42
C PHE A 230 -3.02 15.79 15.86
N ASN A 231 -3.22 16.15 17.13
CA ASN A 231 -2.93 17.49 17.64
C ASN A 231 -1.64 17.56 18.49
N GLY A 232 -1.28 16.47 19.17
CA GLY A 232 -0.18 16.46 20.14
C GLY A 232 1.16 16.04 19.55
N GLU A 233 1.16 15.27 18.46
CA GLU A 233 2.40 14.75 17.87
C GLU A 233 2.95 15.60 16.73
N ARG A 234 4.20 15.29 16.36
CA ARG A 234 4.91 15.94 15.26
C ARG A 234 5.30 14.93 14.20
N MET A 235 5.14 15.33 12.94
CA MET A 235 5.61 14.63 11.74
C MET A 235 6.52 15.59 10.98
N GLU A 236 7.74 15.15 10.65
CA GLU A 236 8.78 16.00 10.04
C GLU A 236 9.03 17.31 10.81
N GLY A 237 8.92 17.28 12.13
CA GLY A 237 9.18 18.42 13.01
C GLY A 237 8.03 19.43 13.15
N ILE A 238 6.92 19.27 12.42
CA ILE A 238 5.72 20.12 12.54
C ILE A 238 4.53 19.34 13.13
N PRO A 239 3.52 20.00 13.73
CA PRO A 239 2.33 19.33 14.25
C PRO A 239 1.66 18.46 13.17
N VAL A 240 1.23 17.24 13.53
CA VAL A 240 0.59 16.29 12.59
C VAL A 240 -0.60 16.93 11.87
N ALA A 241 -1.47 17.64 12.60
CA ALA A 241 -2.60 18.35 12.02
C ALA A 241 -2.19 19.34 10.91
N GLU A 242 -1.08 20.05 11.07
CA GLU A 242 -0.57 20.99 10.07
C GLU A 242 0.02 20.24 8.87
N TYR A 243 0.81 19.20 9.13
CA TYR A 243 1.41 18.35 8.09
C TYR A 243 0.33 17.77 7.18
N VAL A 244 -0.69 17.16 7.77
CA VAL A 244 -1.79 16.54 7.04
C VAL A 244 -2.55 17.60 6.22
N LYS A 245 -2.90 18.74 6.80
CA LYS A 245 -3.61 19.81 6.07
C LYS A 245 -2.82 20.24 4.83
N ARG A 246 -1.50 20.35 4.94
CA ARG A 246 -0.62 20.67 3.82
C ARG A 246 -0.61 19.56 2.77
N TYR A 247 -0.45 18.31 3.20
CA TYR A 247 -0.40 17.15 2.30
C TYR A 247 -1.72 16.96 1.54
N GLU A 248 -2.86 17.00 2.23
CA GLU A 248 -4.17 16.82 1.59
C GLU A 248 -4.47 17.95 0.60
N ARG A 249 -4.02 19.18 0.87
CA ARG A 249 -4.12 20.30 -0.09
C ARG A 249 -3.26 20.04 -1.34
N GLU A 250 -2.03 19.57 -1.15
CA GLU A 250 -1.11 19.24 -2.24
C GLU A 250 -1.66 18.13 -3.14
N PHE A 251 -2.34 17.14 -2.54
CA PHE A 251 -2.95 16.01 -3.24
C PHE A 251 -4.49 16.06 -3.26
N ALA A 252 -5.07 17.25 -3.34
CA ALA A 252 -6.52 17.48 -3.27
C ALA A 252 -7.37 16.51 -4.13
N PRO A 253 -7.01 16.19 -5.39
CA PRO A 253 -7.76 15.23 -6.19
C PRO A 253 -7.85 13.82 -5.59
N VAL A 254 -6.81 13.37 -4.87
CA VAL A 254 -6.75 12.05 -4.21
C VAL A 254 -7.77 11.96 -3.08
N PHE A 255 -7.95 13.06 -2.37
CA PHE A 255 -8.82 13.15 -1.19
C PHE A 255 -10.22 13.67 -1.52
N GLY A 256 -10.54 13.85 -2.81
CA GLY A 256 -11.83 14.38 -3.26
C GLY A 256 -12.07 15.84 -2.88
N LEU A 257 -11.00 16.61 -2.63
CA LEU A 257 -11.09 18.02 -2.28
C LEU A 257 -11.22 18.88 -3.56
N LYS A 258 -12.16 19.85 -3.55
CA LYS A 258 -12.34 20.79 -4.68
C LYS A 258 -11.22 21.85 -4.69
N PRO A 259 -10.74 22.30 -5.88
CA PRO A 259 -9.79 23.42 -5.98
C PRO A 259 -10.36 24.69 -5.33
N GLY A 260 -9.57 25.38 -4.49
CA GLY A 260 -10.00 26.60 -3.80
C GLY A 260 -10.84 26.37 -2.53
N ALA A 261 -11.16 25.13 -2.16
CA ALA A 261 -11.81 24.85 -0.89
C ALA A 261 -10.79 24.91 0.27
N VAL A 262 -10.95 25.88 1.17
CA VAL A 262 -10.47 25.73 2.54
C VAL A 262 -11.36 24.67 3.17
N ALA A 263 -10.87 23.43 3.18
CA ALA A 263 -11.40 22.27 3.91
C ALA A 263 -12.93 22.23 4.10
N TYR A 264 -13.68 21.58 3.18
CA TYR A 264 -14.95 20.96 3.60
C TYR A 264 -15.44 19.84 2.66
N ARG A 265 -15.64 18.65 3.27
CA ARG A 265 -16.47 17.48 2.90
C ARG A 265 -16.09 16.57 1.70
N GLY A 266 -15.18 15.63 2.00
CA GLY A 266 -15.47 14.17 2.00
C GLY A 266 -14.65 13.30 1.03
N LYS A 267 -13.66 12.47 1.41
CA LYS A 267 -13.24 11.86 2.69
C LYS A 267 -11.71 11.97 2.88
N SER A 268 -11.31 12.79 3.84
CA SER A 268 -9.93 13.05 4.26
C SER A 268 -9.78 12.75 5.76
N ILE A 269 -8.60 12.83 6.38
CA ILE A 269 -8.51 12.60 7.84
C ILE A 269 -9.31 13.62 8.66
N LEU A 270 -9.64 14.76 8.07
CA LEU A 270 -10.55 15.73 8.67
C LEU A 270 -11.97 15.16 8.84
N ALA A 271 -12.38 14.22 7.98
CA ALA A 271 -13.65 13.50 8.18
C ALA A 271 -13.58 12.54 9.37
N TYR A 272 -12.41 11.93 9.62
CA TYR A 272 -12.19 11.13 10.83
C TYR A 272 -12.16 12.01 12.08
N ALA A 273 -11.56 13.20 12.00
CA ALA A 273 -11.58 14.18 13.08
C ALA A 273 -13.01 14.64 13.41
N ASP A 274 -13.84 14.92 12.41
CA ASP A 274 -15.24 15.30 12.62
C ASP A 274 -16.05 14.17 13.30
N GLN A 275 -15.83 12.91 12.88
CA GLN A 275 -16.47 11.74 13.49
C GLN A 275 -16.03 11.55 14.95
N ALA A 276 -14.72 11.61 15.21
CA ALA A 276 -14.15 11.52 16.56
C ALA A 276 -14.67 12.66 17.45
N PHE A 277 -14.77 13.88 16.92
CA PHE A 277 -15.27 15.04 17.66
C PHE A 277 -16.72 14.88 18.08
N GLY A 278 -17.58 14.44 17.15
CA GLY A 278 -18.98 14.15 17.45
C GLY A 278 -19.14 13.09 18.55
N GLN A 279 -18.30 12.05 18.51
CA GLN A 279 -18.31 10.99 19.52
C GLN A 279 -17.88 11.49 20.91
N VAL A 280 -16.85 12.32 20.99
CA VAL A 280 -16.39 12.93 22.25
C VAL A 280 -17.45 13.87 22.81
N LEU A 281 -18.05 14.74 22.00
CA LEU A 281 -19.10 15.67 22.44
C LEU A 281 -20.32 14.94 23.02
N ALA A 282 -20.75 13.84 22.39
CA ALA A 282 -21.89 13.06 22.87
C ALA A 282 -21.64 12.41 24.24
N TYR A 283 -20.37 12.22 24.62
CA TYR A 283 -19.99 11.56 25.88
C TYR A 283 -19.75 12.51 27.06
N PHE A 284 -19.61 13.82 26.82
CA PHE A 284 -19.48 14.83 27.88
C PHE A 284 -20.71 15.76 27.86
N PRO A 285 -21.90 15.31 28.33
CA PRO A 285 -23.13 16.03 28.02
C PRO A 285 -23.31 17.31 28.82
N GLN A 286 -22.60 17.53 29.93
CA GLN A 286 -22.83 18.68 30.81
C GLN A 286 -21.56 19.07 31.58
N GLY A 287 -21.03 20.27 31.34
CA GLY A 287 -20.14 20.95 32.31
C GLY A 287 -18.91 21.70 31.79
N GLY A 288 -18.54 21.57 30.50
CA GLY A 288 -17.41 22.33 29.93
C GLY A 288 -17.74 22.91 28.57
N GLU A 289 -17.53 24.21 28.37
CA GLU A 289 -17.65 24.84 27.07
C GLU A 289 -16.53 24.35 26.13
N LEU A 290 -16.82 23.32 25.32
CA LEU A 290 -16.02 23.00 24.15
C LEU A 290 -16.30 24.04 23.06
N SER A 291 -15.56 25.15 23.07
CA SER A 291 -15.59 26.09 21.94
C SER A 291 -14.81 25.49 20.76
N ALA A 292 -15.54 25.09 19.72
CA ALA A 292 -14.95 24.68 18.46
C ALA A 292 -14.88 25.89 17.54
N ASP A 293 -13.70 26.52 17.41
CA ASP A 293 -13.45 27.38 16.26
C ASP A 293 -13.28 26.50 15.02
N ARG A 294 -14.40 26.24 14.34
CA ARG A 294 -14.48 25.47 13.10
C ARG A 294 -13.69 26.10 11.94
N THR A 295 -13.19 27.33 12.09
CA THR A 295 -12.44 28.02 11.03
C THR A 295 -10.93 27.78 11.08
N ASN A 296 -10.38 27.41 12.24
CA ASN A 296 -8.93 27.20 12.43
C ASN A 296 -8.50 25.75 12.65
N TYR A 297 -9.43 24.82 12.90
CA TYR A 297 -9.12 23.40 13.15
C TYR A 297 -7.97 23.20 14.16
N HIS A 298 -7.90 24.09 15.14
CA HIS A 298 -7.41 23.74 16.47
C HIS A 298 -8.66 23.29 17.20
N TYR A 299 -8.71 22.03 17.60
CA TYR A 299 -9.69 21.55 18.58
C TYR A 299 -8.98 21.54 19.94
N PRO A 300 -8.74 22.70 20.57
CA PRO A 300 -8.26 22.64 21.93
C PRO A 300 -9.40 22.09 22.79
N ILE A 301 -9.19 20.91 23.34
CA ILE A 301 -10.08 20.37 24.36
C ILE A 301 -9.76 21.16 25.63
N TYR A 302 -10.44 22.28 25.84
CA TYR A 302 -10.46 22.96 27.13
C TYR A 302 -11.64 22.41 27.93
N LEU A 303 -11.34 21.58 28.92
CA LEU A 303 -12.28 21.31 30.01
C LEU A 303 -12.06 22.41 31.05
N GLU A 304 -12.99 23.36 31.15
CA GLU A 304 -12.97 24.30 32.27
C GLU A 304 -13.04 23.51 33.58
N GLY A 305 -12.06 23.73 34.47
CA GLY A 305 -12.03 23.17 35.81
C GLY A 305 -11.10 21.97 36.03
N THR A 306 -10.54 21.35 34.99
CA THR A 306 -9.56 20.27 35.17
C THR A 306 -8.47 20.34 34.11
N SER A 307 -7.26 20.70 34.52
CA SER A 307 -6.06 20.43 33.74
C SER A 307 -5.94 18.92 33.57
N ILE A 308 -6.21 18.40 32.37
CA ILE A 308 -5.74 17.05 32.01
C ILE A 308 -4.22 17.17 31.85
N ARG A 309 -3.48 16.89 32.94
CA ARG A 309 -2.11 16.41 32.80
C ARG A 309 -2.20 15.01 32.24
N ILE A 310 -1.94 14.89 30.94
CA ILE A 310 -1.65 13.60 30.31
C ILE A 310 -0.24 13.25 30.79
N GLY A 311 -0.17 12.37 31.79
CA GLY A 311 1.07 11.76 32.29
C GLY A 311 1.41 10.51 31.50
#